data_AF-T1BSF4-F1
#
_entry.id   AF-T1BSF4-F1
#
_cell.length_a   1.000
_cell.length_b   1.000
_cell.length_c   1.000
_cell.angle_alpha   90.00
_cell.angle_beta   90.00
_cell.angle_gamma   90.00
#
_symmetry.space_group_name_H-M   'P 1'
#
loop_
_entity.id
_entity.type
_entity.pdbx_description
1 polymer ?
#
loop_
_entity_poly.entity_id
_entity_poly.type
_entity_poly.pdbx_seq_one_letter_code
_entity_poly.pdbx_strand_id
1 'polypeptide(L)'
;SSLDDGFGILSGLMTTVHAYTNDQNLLDLPHKDLRRARAAAVNIVPASTGAARATSLVVAAMKGRLDGLALRVPVPVGSITDFTAVVHGVVAADDVNGAFAAAAAAGPLERVLVYTEDPIVSSDIVGSPASCTFDAGLTMVQPIDDYTTLVKVQGWYDNEWGYSNRLVDLCVIVGDGGRGSSA
;
A
#
# COMPACT_ATOMS: atom_id res chain seq x y z
N SER A 1 32.13 -8.30 -6.78
CA SER A 1 31.60 -7.42 -5.72
C SER A 1 30.48 -6.55 -6.28
N SER A 2 29.49 -7.17 -6.93
CA SER A 2 28.39 -6.49 -7.60
C SER A 2 27.21 -6.38 -6.65
N LEU A 3 27.08 -5.19 -6.04
CA LEU A 3 25.87 -4.51 -5.55
C LEU A 3 24.60 -5.38 -5.52
N ASP A 4 24.35 -5.98 -4.36
CA ASP A 4 23.36 -7.02 -4.10
C ASP A 4 22.04 -6.45 -3.49
N ASP A 5 21.83 -5.14 -3.50
CA ASP A 5 20.82 -4.55 -2.64
C ASP A 5 19.70 -3.87 -3.44
N GLY A 6 18.54 -4.51 -3.47
CA GLY A 6 17.27 -3.79 -3.65
C GLY A 6 17.10 -2.72 -2.57
N PHE A 7 16.09 -1.85 -2.67
CA PHE A 7 15.98 -0.69 -1.78
C PHE A 7 16.01 -1.05 -0.28
N GLY A 8 15.59 -2.25 0.12
CA GLY A 8 15.86 -2.76 1.47
C GLY A 8 15.17 -1.94 2.55
N ILE A 9 13.91 -2.29 2.87
CA ILE A 9 13.12 -1.56 3.87
C ILE A 9 13.75 -1.70 5.27
N LEU A 10 14.14 -0.56 5.83
CA LEU A 10 14.62 -0.41 7.20
C LEU A 10 13.44 -0.35 8.19
N SER A 11 12.46 0.48 7.89
CA SER A 11 11.25 0.69 8.68
C SER A 11 10.17 1.30 7.80
N GLY A 12 8.91 1.01 8.06
CA GLY A 12 7.80 1.55 7.30
C GLY A 12 6.52 1.71 8.10
N LEU A 13 5.76 2.73 7.74
CA LEU A 13 4.42 2.99 8.26
C LEU A 13 3.43 2.96 7.11
N MET A 14 2.25 2.45 7.41
CA MET A 14 1.17 2.41 6.44
C MET A 14 -0.11 3.03 7.01
N THR A 15 -0.77 3.81 6.18
CA THR A 15 -2.16 4.21 6.38
C THR A 15 -2.99 3.69 5.22
N THR A 16 -4.08 2.98 5.50
CA THR A 16 -5.09 2.76 4.45
C THR A 16 -6.24 3.75 4.62
N VAL A 17 -6.49 4.55 3.58
CA VAL A 17 -7.71 5.34 3.48
C VAL A 17 -8.74 4.41 2.85
N HIS A 18 -9.64 3.92 3.67
CA HIS A 18 -10.44 2.75 3.36
C HIS A 18 -11.92 3.12 3.33
N ALA A 19 -12.63 2.64 2.31
CA ALA A 19 -14.08 2.77 2.22
C ALA A 19 -14.76 2.22 3.50
N TYR A 20 -15.92 2.75 3.87
CA TYR A 20 -16.64 2.14 4.97
C TYR A 20 -17.16 0.74 4.58
N THR A 21 -17.37 -0.13 5.56
CA THR A 21 -17.89 -1.49 5.32
C THR A 21 -19.17 -1.73 6.11
N ASN A 22 -19.87 -2.83 5.85
CA ASN A 22 -21.08 -3.23 6.59
C ASN A 22 -20.90 -3.37 8.11
N ASP A 23 -19.67 -3.48 8.62
CA ASP A 23 -19.35 -3.46 10.05
C ASP A 23 -19.52 -2.06 10.71
N GLN A 24 -19.69 -0.99 9.92
CA GLN A 24 -19.86 0.38 10.43
C GLN A 24 -21.32 0.83 10.39
N ASN A 25 -21.67 1.71 11.33
CA ASN A 25 -23.05 2.15 11.50
C ASN A 25 -23.41 3.32 10.56
N LEU A 26 -24.66 3.34 10.09
CA LEU A 26 -25.21 4.45 9.32
C LEU A 26 -25.43 5.71 10.18
N LEU A 27 -25.88 5.51 11.41
CA LEU A 27 -26.05 6.53 12.45
C LEU A 27 -25.18 6.18 13.66
N ASP A 28 -25.10 7.07 14.64
CA ASP A 28 -24.41 6.77 15.90
C ASP A 28 -25.15 5.64 16.65
N LEU A 29 -24.53 4.47 16.77
CA LEU A 29 -25.10 3.25 17.37
C LEU A 29 -24.04 2.45 18.16
N PRO A 30 -24.43 1.60 19.13
CA PRO A 30 -23.49 0.81 19.90
C PRO A 30 -22.57 -0.05 19.01
N HIS A 31 -21.27 -0.05 19.34
CA HIS A 31 -20.27 -0.87 18.68
C HIS A 31 -19.10 -1.15 19.64
N LYS A 32 -18.42 -2.30 19.50
CA LYS A 32 -17.29 -2.70 20.38
C LYS A 32 -16.08 -1.75 20.28
N ASP A 33 -15.88 -1.19 19.08
CA ASP A 33 -14.96 -0.09 18.80
C ASP A 33 -15.78 1.21 18.79
N LEU A 34 -15.56 2.05 19.81
CA LEU A 34 -16.28 3.31 20.00
C LEU A 34 -16.07 4.33 18.86
N ARG A 35 -15.00 4.21 18.08
CA ARG A 35 -14.81 5.05 16.90
C ARG A 35 -15.76 4.63 15.78
N ARG A 36 -15.91 3.32 15.57
CA ARG A 36 -16.85 2.74 14.58
C ARG A 36 -18.32 2.80 15.01
N ALA A 37 -18.58 3.17 16.25
CA ALA A 37 -19.92 3.48 16.72
C ALA A 37 -20.52 4.71 16.02
N ARG A 38 -19.68 5.59 15.44
CA ARG A 38 -20.08 6.84 14.80
C ARG A 38 -20.54 6.64 13.35
N ALA A 39 -21.48 7.48 12.90
CA ALA A 39 -22.04 7.46 11.55
C ALA A 39 -20.96 7.47 10.45
N ALA A 40 -20.87 6.39 9.67
CA ALA A 40 -19.77 6.13 8.75
C ALA A 40 -19.71 7.11 7.56
N ALA A 41 -20.87 7.46 7.00
CA ALA A 41 -20.98 8.27 5.79
C ALA A 41 -20.72 9.78 6.01
N VAL A 42 -20.38 10.19 7.24
CA VAL A 42 -20.13 11.60 7.58
C VAL A 42 -18.92 11.79 8.49
N ASN A 43 -18.09 10.75 8.68
CA ASN A 43 -16.91 10.79 9.53
C ASN A 43 -15.69 10.17 8.86
N ILE A 44 -14.51 10.69 9.21
CA ILE A 44 -13.25 9.96 9.06
C ILE A 44 -13.04 9.19 10.37
N VAL A 45 -13.07 7.86 10.31
CA VAL A 45 -13.05 6.99 11.50
C VAL A 45 -11.71 6.24 11.57
N PRO A 46 -10.82 6.59 12.51
CA PRO A 46 -9.58 5.86 12.69
C PRO A 46 -9.83 4.45 13.23
N ALA A 47 -9.14 3.46 12.69
CA ALA A 47 -9.21 2.08 13.10
C ALA A 47 -7.81 1.45 13.13
N SER A 48 -7.58 0.54 14.07
CA SER A 48 -6.43 -0.35 13.97
C SER A 48 -6.60 -1.28 12.77
N THR A 49 -5.49 -1.61 12.11
CA THR A 49 -5.49 -2.59 11.02
C THR A 49 -4.59 -3.77 11.37
N GLY A 50 -5.05 -4.98 11.01
CA GLY A 50 -4.22 -6.17 11.05
C GLY A 50 -3.28 -6.29 9.86
N ALA A 51 -3.43 -5.46 8.82
CA ALA A 51 -2.72 -5.63 7.55
C ALA A 51 -1.19 -5.51 7.69
N ALA A 52 -0.70 -4.51 8.43
CA ALA A 52 0.75 -4.34 8.66
C ALA A 52 1.34 -5.53 9.45
N ARG A 53 0.61 -6.02 10.45
CA ARG A 53 0.99 -7.20 11.22
C ARG A 53 0.94 -8.47 10.37
N ALA A 54 -0.07 -8.63 9.52
CA ALA A 54 -0.19 -9.76 8.60
C ALA A 54 0.97 -9.79 7.60
N THR A 55 1.43 -8.63 7.14
CA THR A 55 2.58 -8.54 6.23
C THR A 55 3.87 -8.98 6.90
N SER A 56 4.08 -8.62 8.16
CA SER A 56 5.20 -9.12 8.97
C SER A 56 5.20 -10.65 9.14
N LEU A 57 4.03 -11.30 9.03
CA LEU A 57 3.90 -12.76 9.09
C LEU A 57 4.20 -13.42 7.73
N VAL A 58 3.93 -12.73 6.63
CA VAL A 58 4.12 -13.26 5.26
C VAL A 58 5.54 -12.98 4.75
N VAL A 59 6.13 -11.84 5.11
CA VAL A 59 7.50 -11.47 4.75
C VAL A 59 8.35 -11.44 6.01
N ALA A 60 9.04 -12.55 6.30
CA ALA A 60 9.83 -12.70 7.53
C ALA A 60 10.87 -11.59 7.73
N ALA A 61 11.43 -11.05 6.64
CA ALA A 61 12.36 -9.92 6.66
C ALA A 61 11.74 -8.61 7.18
N MET A 62 10.40 -8.49 7.15
CA MET A 62 9.66 -7.31 7.58
C MET A 62 9.16 -7.39 9.04
N LYS A 63 9.45 -8.48 9.74
CA LYS A 63 8.99 -8.69 11.12
C LYS A 63 9.48 -7.58 12.05
N GLY A 64 8.53 -6.83 12.60
CA GLY A 64 8.82 -5.72 13.53
C GLY A 64 9.29 -4.43 12.85
N ARG A 65 9.29 -4.39 11.51
CA ARG A 65 9.69 -3.21 10.72
C ARG A 65 8.50 -2.42 10.18
N LEU A 66 7.29 -3.01 10.20
CA LEU A 66 6.08 -2.43 9.63
C LEU A 66 5.00 -2.29 10.69
N ASP A 67 4.39 -1.12 10.76
CA ASP A 67 3.14 -0.89 11.50
C ASP A 67 2.19 -0.01 10.69
N GLY A 68 0.93 0.10 11.12
CA GLY A 68 -0.01 0.93 10.40
C GLY A 68 -1.39 1.03 11.02
N LEU A 69 -2.19 1.90 10.42
CA LEU A 69 -3.59 2.13 10.78
C LEU A 69 -4.47 2.24 9.54
N ALA A 70 -5.78 2.32 9.77
CA ALA A 70 -6.76 2.66 8.75
C ALA A 70 -7.49 3.94 9.12
N LEU A 71 -7.80 4.75 8.11
CA LEU A 71 -8.75 5.85 8.18
C LEU A 71 -9.95 5.45 7.33
N ARG A 72 -11.07 5.14 7.98
CA ARG A 72 -12.31 4.83 7.26
C ARG A 72 -12.95 6.12 6.80
N VAL A 73 -13.27 6.26 5.53
CA VAL A 73 -13.80 7.50 4.95
C VAL A 73 -15.21 7.34 4.38
N PRO A 74 -15.96 8.43 4.17
CA PRO A 74 -17.30 8.45 3.57
C PRO A 74 -17.39 8.04 2.09
N VAL A 75 -16.76 6.94 1.71
CA VAL A 75 -16.79 6.37 0.36
C VAL A 75 -17.26 4.92 0.50
N PRO A 76 -18.21 4.45 -0.35
CA PRO A 76 -18.77 3.11 -0.23
C PRO A 76 -17.82 2.02 -0.73
N VAL A 77 -17.09 2.29 -1.81
CA VAL A 77 -16.13 1.36 -2.42
C VAL A 77 -14.98 2.16 -3.00
N GLY A 78 -13.80 1.57 -2.94
CA GLY A 78 -12.59 2.10 -3.51
C GLY A 78 -11.72 2.74 -2.44
N SER A 79 -10.60 2.08 -2.19
CA SER A 79 -9.70 2.36 -1.10
C SER A 79 -8.29 2.59 -1.64
N ILE A 80 -7.46 3.24 -0.84
CA ILE A 80 -6.05 3.46 -1.18
C ILE A 80 -5.16 3.09 0.00
N THR A 81 -4.03 2.47 -0.33
CA THR A 81 -2.94 2.22 0.60
C THR A 81 -1.90 3.31 0.41
N ASP A 82 -1.55 3.97 1.51
CA ASP A 82 -0.44 4.92 1.62
C ASP A 82 0.67 4.22 2.41
N PHE A 83 1.79 3.94 1.75
CA PHE A 83 2.94 3.30 2.34
C PHE A 83 4.14 4.23 2.32
N THR A 84 4.71 4.48 3.49
CA THR A 84 5.93 5.27 3.67
C THR A 84 6.99 4.39 4.28
N ALA A 85 8.17 4.33 3.67
CA ALA A 85 9.28 3.50 4.14
C ALA A 85 10.61 4.25 4.09
N VAL A 86 11.45 3.99 5.08
CA VAL A 86 12.88 4.27 4.99
C VAL A 86 13.53 3.08 4.28
N VAL A 87 14.27 3.38 3.23
CA VAL A 87 14.99 2.40 2.41
C VAL A 87 16.48 2.74 2.39
N HIS A 88 17.31 1.72 2.20
CA HIS A 88 18.73 1.88 1.94
C HIS A 88 18.99 2.47 0.54
N GLY A 89 20.11 3.20 0.44
CA GLY A 89 20.59 3.81 -0.79
C GLY A 89 19.95 5.15 -1.10
N VAL A 90 20.49 5.78 -2.14
CA VAL A 90 19.92 6.97 -2.78
C VAL A 90 18.98 6.49 -3.87
N VAL A 91 17.70 6.78 -3.70
CA VAL A 91 16.62 6.33 -4.60
C VAL A 91 15.99 7.55 -5.25
N ALA A 92 15.63 7.47 -6.53
CA ALA A 92 14.80 8.45 -7.21
C ALA A 92 13.38 7.92 -7.43
N ALA A 93 12.42 8.83 -7.65
CA ALA A 93 11.04 8.44 -7.95
C ALA A 93 10.95 7.58 -9.21
N ASP A 94 11.77 7.87 -10.23
CA ASP A 94 11.83 7.09 -11.48
C ASP A 94 12.31 5.65 -11.25
N ASP A 95 13.22 5.42 -10.29
CA ASP A 95 13.67 4.06 -9.94
C ASP A 95 12.54 3.25 -9.32
N VAL A 96 11.78 3.88 -8.42
CA VAL A 96 10.61 3.28 -7.78
C VAL A 96 9.53 2.98 -8.82
N ASN A 97 9.16 3.98 -9.61
CA ASN A 97 8.14 3.84 -10.65
C ASN A 97 8.53 2.79 -11.68
N GLY A 98 9.80 2.77 -12.11
CA GLY A 98 10.35 1.77 -13.02
C GLY A 98 10.25 0.34 -12.46
N ALA A 99 10.53 0.15 -11.16
CA ALA A 99 10.38 -1.14 -10.51
C ALA A 99 8.91 -1.63 -10.48
N PHE A 100 7.96 -0.74 -10.19
CA PHE A 100 6.53 -1.06 -10.23
C PHE A 100 6.03 -1.32 -11.65
N ALA A 101 6.45 -0.53 -12.64
CA ALA A 101 6.12 -0.75 -14.04
C ALA A 101 6.64 -2.11 -14.54
N ALA A 102 7.88 -2.47 -14.19
CA ALA A 102 8.45 -3.77 -14.53
C ALA A 102 7.68 -4.93 -13.86
N ALA A 103 7.34 -4.79 -12.58
CA ALA A 103 6.56 -5.80 -11.83
C ALA A 103 5.13 -5.96 -12.36
N ALA A 104 4.53 -4.89 -12.89
CA ALA A 104 3.20 -4.93 -13.50
C ALA A 104 3.22 -5.52 -14.91
N ALA A 105 4.32 -5.33 -15.64
CA ALA A 105 4.46 -5.79 -17.02
C ALA A 105 4.79 -7.28 -17.15
N ALA A 106 5.46 -7.88 -16.15
CA ALA A 106 5.88 -9.27 -16.21
C ALA A 106 6.08 -9.90 -14.82
N GLY A 107 6.04 -11.22 -14.79
CA GLY A 107 6.36 -12.01 -13.60
C GLY A 107 5.12 -12.31 -12.73
N PRO A 108 5.33 -12.65 -11.45
CA PRO A 108 4.24 -13.18 -10.61
C PRO A 108 3.15 -12.14 -10.30
N LEU A 109 3.42 -10.86 -10.50
CA LEU A 109 2.50 -9.76 -10.18
C LEU A 109 1.72 -9.22 -11.37
N GLU A 110 2.02 -9.63 -12.61
CA GLU A 110 1.35 -9.13 -13.84
C GLU A 110 -0.18 -9.22 -13.78
N ARG A 111 -0.70 -10.29 -13.17
CA ARG A 111 -2.16 -10.54 -13.10
C ARG A 111 -2.89 -9.75 -12.03
N VAL A 112 -2.15 -9.12 -11.12
CA VAL A 112 -2.68 -8.57 -9.88
C VAL A 112 -2.27 -7.09 -9.70
N LEU A 113 -1.12 -6.68 -10.20
CA LEU A 113 -0.63 -5.31 -10.17
C LEU A 113 -0.93 -4.62 -11.49
N VAL A 114 -1.58 -3.45 -11.41
CA VAL A 114 -1.71 -2.49 -12.49
C VAL A 114 -0.81 -1.30 -12.16
N TYR A 115 -0.07 -0.80 -13.14
CA TYR A 115 0.68 0.45 -13.05
C TYR A 115 -0.08 1.53 -13.84
N THR A 116 -0.27 2.71 -13.26
CA THR A 116 -0.91 3.83 -13.94
C THR A 116 -0.17 5.15 -13.71
N GLU A 117 -0.21 6.00 -14.73
CA GLU A 117 0.20 7.41 -14.69
C GLU A 117 -1.01 8.35 -14.89
N ASP A 118 -2.21 7.78 -15.09
CA ASP A 118 -3.44 8.54 -15.25
C ASP A 118 -3.86 9.15 -13.90
N PRO A 119 -4.41 10.38 -13.88
CA PRO A 119 -4.85 11.06 -12.66
C PRO A 119 -6.19 10.50 -12.15
N ILE A 120 -6.17 9.24 -11.72
CA ILE A 120 -7.35 8.49 -11.28
C ILE A 120 -7.79 8.87 -9.86
N VAL A 121 -9.06 8.60 -9.55
CA VAL A 121 -9.65 8.73 -8.21
C VAL A 121 -10.34 7.43 -7.79
N SER A 122 -10.86 7.39 -6.55
CA SER A 122 -11.41 6.15 -5.95
C SER A 122 -12.54 5.49 -6.76
N SER A 123 -13.32 6.25 -7.52
CA SER A 123 -14.39 5.71 -8.37
C SER A 123 -13.89 4.96 -9.60
N ASP A 124 -12.71 5.32 -10.11
CA ASP A 124 -12.20 4.77 -11.38
C ASP A 124 -11.71 3.32 -11.22
N ILE A 125 -11.44 2.90 -10.00
CA ILE A 125 -10.99 1.55 -9.67
C ILE A 125 -12.12 0.62 -9.25
N VAL A 126 -13.37 1.11 -9.15
CA VAL A 126 -14.52 0.30 -8.73
C VAL A 126 -14.83 -0.74 -9.79
N GLY A 127 -14.96 -2.00 -9.36
CA GLY A 127 -15.13 -3.17 -10.23
C GLY A 127 -13.85 -3.67 -10.87
N SER A 128 -12.69 -3.05 -10.57
CA SER A 128 -11.40 -3.55 -11.02
C SER A 128 -11.08 -4.89 -10.33
N PRO A 129 -10.68 -5.93 -11.08
CA PRO A 129 -10.18 -7.17 -10.49
C PRO A 129 -8.73 -7.02 -10.01
N ALA A 130 -8.09 -5.88 -10.33
CA ALA A 130 -6.73 -5.62 -9.91
C ALA A 130 -6.65 -5.67 -8.40
N SER A 131 -5.59 -6.30 -7.95
CA SER A 131 -5.23 -6.32 -6.56
C SER A 131 -4.76 -4.93 -6.15
N CYS A 132 -3.74 -4.40 -6.82
CA CYS A 132 -3.20 -3.08 -6.56
C CYS A 132 -3.13 -2.34 -7.89
N THR A 133 -3.66 -1.12 -7.93
CA THR A 133 -3.39 -0.16 -9.01
C THR A 133 -2.42 0.88 -8.45
N PHE A 134 -1.13 0.68 -8.74
CA PHE A 134 -0.05 1.58 -8.32
C PHE A 134 -0.16 2.91 -9.06
N ASP A 135 -0.16 4.00 -8.31
CA ASP A 135 -0.29 5.36 -8.83
C ASP A 135 1.08 6.05 -8.86
N ALA A 136 1.69 6.06 -10.04
CA ALA A 136 3.03 6.59 -10.23
C ALA A 136 3.11 8.11 -10.02
N GLY A 137 1.99 8.82 -10.19
CA GLY A 137 1.88 10.26 -9.96
C GLY A 137 1.94 10.65 -8.49
N LEU A 138 1.74 9.69 -7.58
CA LEU A 138 1.77 9.89 -6.14
C LEU A 138 3.09 9.47 -5.47
N THR A 139 4.05 8.97 -6.23
CA THR A 139 5.37 8.58 -5.71
C THR A 139 6.11 9.81 -5.19
N MET A 140 6.52 9.76 -3.92
CA MET A 140 7.34 10.81 -3.29
C MET A 140 8.62 10.20 -2.77
N VAL A 141 9.73 10.90 -2.99
CA VAL A 141 11.04 10.46 -2.55
C VAL A 141 11.79 11.63 -1.93
N GLN A 142 12.38 11.39 -0.75
CA GLN A 142 13.14 12.38 -0.01
C GLN A 142 14.39 11.73 0.59
N PRO A 143 15.61 12.10 0.14
CA PRO A 143 16.84 11.67 0.80
C PRO A 143 16.84 12.06 2.27
N ILE A 144 17.26 11.14 3.15
CA ILE A 144 17.43 11.40 4.58
C ILE A 144 18.91 11.72 4.85
N ASP A 145 19.80 10.87 4.34
CA ASP A 145 21.25 11.02 4.38
C ASP A 145 21.89 10.35 3.14
N ASP A 146 23.21 10.26 3.12
CA ASP A 146 23.98 9.70 1.99
C ASP A 146 23.72 8.19 1.73
N TYR A 147 23.03 7.51 2.65
CA TYR A 147 22.83 6.05 2.62
C TYR A 147 21.37 5.63 2.74
N THR A 148 20.45 6.56 2.96
CA THR A 148 19.04 6.25 3.18
C THR A 148 18.10 7.27 2.56
N THR A 149 16.98 6.76 2.08
CA THR A 149 15.95 7.54 1.41
C THR A 149 14.59 7.24 2.03
N LEU A 150 13.78 8.28 2.25
CA LEU A 150 12.37 8.14 2.58
C LEU A 150 11.57 8.02 1.27
N VAL A 151 10.85 6.93 1.11
CA VAL A 151 10.02 6.65 -0.06
C VAL A 151 8.56 6.57 0.37
N LYS A 152 7.69 7.22 -0.39
CA LYS A 152 6.24 7.18 -0.24
C LYS A 152 5.62 6.67 -1.53
N VAL A 153 4.81 5.62 -1.45
CA VAL A 153 4.11 5.04 -2.58
C VAL A 153 2.64 4.80 -2.26
N GLN A 154 1.79 4.88 -3.28
CA GLN A 154 0.35 4.73 -3.12
C GLN A 154 -0.21 3.71 -4.11
N GLY A 155 -1.16 2.91 -3.64
CA GLY A 155 -1.81 1.87 -4.43
C GLY A 155 -3.31 1.81 -4.15
N TRP A 156 -4.10 1.99 -5.21
CA TRP A 156 -5.56 1.91 -5.17
C TRP A 156 -6.03 0.46 -5.23
N TYR A 157 -7.18 0.17 -4.63
CA TYR A 157 -7.81 -1.14 -4.71
C TYR A 157 -9.32 -1.06 -4.45
N ASP A 158 -10.06 -1.93 -5.13
CA ASP A 158 -11.45 -2.19 -4.81
C ASP A 158 -11.51 -3.14 -3.61
N ASN A 159 -12.05 -2.67 -2.49
CA ASN A 159 -12.14 -3.43 -1.24
C ASN A 159 -13.26 -4.49 -1.21
N GLU A 160 -14.09 -4.60 -2.26
CA GLU A 160 -15.12 -5.63 -2.43
C GLU A 160 -14.72 -6.70 -3.45
N TRP A 161 -14.02 -6.31 -4.52
CA TRP A 161 -13.63 -7.20 -5.62
C TRP A 161 -12.17 -7.67 -5.55
N GLY A 162 -11.25 -6.81 -5.14
CA GLY A 162 -9.81 -7.04 -5.16
C GLY A 162 -9.24 -7.53 -3.82
N TYR A 163 -9.78 -8.59 -3.21
CA TYR A 163 -9.26 -9.06 -1.91
C TYR A 163 -8.10 -10.06 -2.03
N SER A 164 -6.88 -9.61 -1.68
CA SER A 164 -5.70 -10.39 -1.28
C SER A 164 -4.64 -9.41 -0.74
N ASN A 165 -3.54 -9.83 -0.11
CA ASN A 165 -2.67 -8.95 0.71
C ASN A 165 -1.85 -7.90 -0.09
N ARG A 166 -2.47 -6.76 -0.40
CA ARG A 166 -1.91 -5.60 -1.15
C ARG A 166 -0.64 -5.02 -0.56
N LEU A 167 -0.53 -5.11 0.76
CA LEU A 167 0.60 -4.63 1.53
C LEU A 167 1.85 -5.50 1.30
N VAL A 168 1.66 -6.81 1.16
CA VAL A 168 2.76 -7.73 0.84
C VAL A 168 3.31 -7.38 -0.54
N ASP A 169 2.44 -7.17 -1.53
CA ASP A 169 2.87 -6.86 -2.90
C ASP A 169 3.69 -5.54 -2.94
N LEU A 170 3.20 -4.47 -2.29
CA LEU A 170 3.92 -3.19 -2.15
C LEU A 170 5.25 -3.35 -1.41
N CYS A 171 5.25 -4.06 -0.26
CA CYS A 171 6.46 -4.26 0.54
C CYS A 171 7.47 -5.17 -0.15
N VAL A 172 7.03 -6.14 -0.94
CA VAL A 172 7.90 -7.01 -1.72
C VAL A 172 8.55 -6.20 -2.83
N ILE A 173 7.82 -5.40 -3.59
CA ILE A 173 8.44 -4.61 -4.67
C ILE A 173 9.41 -3.57 -4.11
N VAL A 174 9.00 -2.81 -3.09
CA VAL A 174 9.87 -1.82 -2.44
C VAL A 174 11.03 -2.52 -1.72
N GLY A 175 10.81 -3.68 -1.11
CA GLY A 175 11.83 -4.40 -0.35
C GLY A 175 12.83 -5.21 -1.20
N ASP A 176 12.40 -5.72 -2.35
CA ASP A 176 13.14 -6.70 -3.17
C ASP A 176 13.84 -6.04 -4.38
N GLY A 177 13.60 -4.75 -4.64
CA GLY A 177 14.28 -3.92 -5.64
C GLY A 177 14.77 -4.70 -6.87
N GLY A 178 13.83 -5.21 -7.68
CA GLY A 178 14.15 -5.78 -8.99
C GLY A 178 14.96 -7.09 -8.97
N ARG A 179 14.58 -8.10 -8.18
CA ARG A 179 15.03 -9.47 -8.47
C ARG A 179 14.43 -9.97 -9.78
N GLY A 180 15.13 -9.67 -10.87
CA GLY A 180 15.01 -10.40 -12.12
C GLY A 180 15.12 -11.91 -11.84
N SER A 181 14.18 -12.66 -12.40
CA SER A 181 14.13 -14.11 -12.37
C SER A 181 15.49 -14.76 -12.59
N SER A 182 16.00 -15.44 -11.57
CA SER A 182 16.99 -16.51 -11.76
C SER A 182 16.27 -17.84 -11.60
N ALA A 183 15.83 -18.37 -12.75
CA ALA A 183 15.63 -19.78 -13.01
C ALA A 183 15.85 -20.01 -14.51
#